data_AF-A0A354UNZ7-F1
#
_entry.id   AF-A0A354UNZ7-F1
#
_cell.length_a   1.000
_cell.length_b   1.000
_cell.length_c   1.000
_cell.angle_alpha   90.00
_cell.angle_beta   90.00
_cell.angle_gamma   90.00
#
_symmetry.space_group_name_H-M   'P 1'
#
loop_
_entity.id
_entity.type
_entity.pdbx_description
1 polymer ?
#
loop_
_entity_poly.entity_id
_entity_poly.type
_entity_poly.pdbx_seq_one_letter_code
_entity_poly.pdbx_strand_id
1 'polypeptide(L)'
;NFEYYSEDPLMSGRFSGTVIQEAWKKGLYCYLKHFALNDQETNRNTASTFANEQAIRQIYLKPFEVAIRDYGANALMLSMNRIGMTWSGHHVNLLQKVVRGEWGFVGVVNTDASGRFATDINDSAVYAGTDCFLNAQTVNDDEIKSATMVKALREAAHRLLYVTGNSNGMNGIKPNTIIKDLTPPWVYWLIIANVAVIGGAIVAAVFNALVTLRKRKV
;
A
#
# COMPACT_ATOMS: atom_id res chain seq x y z
N ASN A 1 19.85 11.00 -8.20
CA ASN A 1 18.80 10.11 -8.75
C ASN A 1 19.41 8.78 -9.11
N PHE A 2 19.16 7.74 -8.30
CA PHE A 2 19.71 6.38 -8.53
C PHE A 2 18.64 5.34 -8.85
N GLU A 3 17.37 5.62 -8.56
CA GLU A 3 16.23 4.70 -8.73
C GLU A 3 15.26 5.10 -9.86
N TYR A 4 15.58 6.16 -10.59
CA TYR A 4 14.87 6.59 -11.80
C TYR A 4 15.71 6.29 -13.04
N TYR A 5 15.05 6.13 -14.19
CA TYR A 5 15.72 5.69 -15.42
C TYR A 5 16.40 6.83 -16.19
N SER A 6 15.66 7.89 -16.51
CA SER A 6 16.15 8.95 -17.39
C SER A 6 15.34 10.24 -17.24
N GLU A 7 15.96 11.37 -17.60
CA GLU A 7 15.28 12.63 -17.87
C GLU A 7 14.44 12.58 -19.15
N ASP A 8 14.74 11.67 -20.09
CA ASP A 8 13.91 11.44 -21.27
C ASP A 8 12.70 10.55 -20.92
N PRO A 9 11.47 11.04 -21.15
CA PRO A 9 10.29 10.32 -20.72
C PRO A 9 10.01 9.04 -21.53
N LEU A 10 10.44 8.97 -22.79
CA LEU A 10 10.23 7.80 -23.64
C LEU A 10 11.17 6.66 -23.24
N MET A 11 12.43 6.96 -22.93
CA MET A 11 13.37 6.01 -22.35
C MET A 11 12.82 5.47 -21.03
N SER A 12 12.43 6.35 -20.10
CA SER A 12 11.86 5.94 -18.82
C SER A 12 10.62 5.06 -18.98
N GLY A 13 9.71 5.39 -19.90
CA GLY A 13 8.53 4.59 -20.20
C GLY A 13 8.86 3.21 -20.78
N ARG A 14 9.80 3.12 -21.72
CA ARG A 14 10.20 1.84 -22.34
C ARG A 14 10.95 0.93 -21.37
N PHE A 15 11.87 1.48 -20.57
CA PHE A 15 12.59 0.71 -19.56
C PHE A 15 11.64 0.17 -18.49
N SER A 16 10.82 1.04 -17.89
CA SER A 16 9.85 0.62 -16.87
C SER A 16 8.82 -0.36 -17.42
N GLY A 17 8.25 -0.09 -18.59
CA GLY A 17 7.30 -0.96 -19.26
C GLY A 17 7.87 -2.35 -19.56
N THR A 18 9.11 -2.43 -20.07
CA THR A 18 9.78 -3.71 -20.34
C THR A 18 9.96 -4.52 -19.06
N VAL A 19 10.45 -3.90 -17.98
CA VAL A 19 10.62 -4.58 -16.69
C VAL A 19 9.29 -5.13 -16.17
N ILE A 20 8.22 -4.33 -16.25
CA ILE A 20 6.88 -4.72 -15.81
C ILE A 20 6.35 -5.89 -16.65
N GLN A 21 6.47 -5.81 -17.98
CA GLN A 21 5.97 -6.84 -18.87
C GLN A 21 6.70 -8.18 -18.66
N GLU A 22 8.02 -8.16 -18.50
CA GLU A 22 8.82 -9.37 -18.26
C GLU A 22 8.57 -9.97 -16.87
N ALA A 23 8.33 -9.14 -15.85
CA ALA A 23 7.88 -9.61 -14.54
C ALA A 23 6.49 -10.27 -14.64
N TRP A 24 5.57 -9.66 -15.38
CA TRP A 24 4.20 -10.16 -15.55
C TRP A 24 4.15 -11.51 -16.27
N LYS A 25 5.00 -11.72 -17.29
CA LYS A 25 5.16 -13.04 -17.95
C LYS A 25 5.57 -14.15 -16.98
N LYS A 26 6.19 -13.80 -15.86
CA LYS A 26 6.56 -14.72 -14.77
C LYS A 26 5.54 -14.74 -13.63
N GLY A 27 4.38 -14.09 -13.80
CA GLY A 27 3.30 -14.00 -12.84
C GLY A 27 3.52 -13.01 -11.69
N LEU A 28 4.48 -12.09 -11.82
CA LEU A 28 4.72 -11.00 -10.87
C LEU A 28 4.19 -9.69 -11.42
N TYR A 29 3.35 -8.98 -10.67
CA TYR A 29 3.01 -7.59 -10.98
C TYR A 29 3.92 -6.63 -10.21
N CYS A 30 4.20 -5.48 -10.83
CA CYS A 30 5.10 -4.47 -10.29
C CYS A 30 4.36 -3.14 -10.21
N TYR A 31 4.46 -2.46 -9.07
CA TYR A 31 3.92 -1.12 -8.90
C TYR A 31 4.82 -0.09 -9.60
N LEU A 32 4.29 0.57 -10.62
CA LEU A 32 4.95 1.69 -11.29
C LEU A 32 4.87 2.93 -10.38
N LYS A 33 6.01 3.61 -10.12
CA LYS A 33 6.10 4.65 -9.09
C LYS A 33 7.10 5.77 -9.43
N HIS A 34 7.02 6.95 -8.82
CA HIS A 34 5.94 7.44 -7.95
C HIS A 34 5.02 8.36 -8.77
N PHE A 35 3.72 8.07 -8.78
CA PHE A 35 2.76 8.76 -9.62
C PHE A 35 2.08 9.94 -8.90
N ALA A 36 2.41 11.20 -9.17
CA ALA A 36 3.34 11.70 -10.18
C ALA A 36 4.06 12.97 -9.70
N LEU A 37 5.03 13.45 -10.50
CA LEU A 37 5.81 14.68 -10.26
C LEU A 37 6.63 14.66 -8.94
N ASN A 38 7.16 13.50 -8.57
CA ASN A 38 7.98 13.31 -7.37
C ASN A 38 9.48 13.29 -7.69
N ASP A 39 10.01 14.42 -8.16
CA ASP A 39 11.42 14.53 -8.57
C ASP A 39 12.30 15.20 -7.49
N GLN A 40 11.72 15.55 -6.34
CA GLN A 40 12.40 16.19 -5.21
C GLN A 40 12.11 15.44 -3.91
N GLU A 41 13.15 14.92 -3.27
CA GLU A 41 13.02 14.19 -2.00
C GLU A 41 12.83 15.12 -0.79
N THR A 42 13.54 16.24 -0.76
CA THR A 42 13.41 17.22 0.32
C THR A 42 11.97 17.71 0.39
N ASN A 43 11.31 17.50 1.54
CA ASN A 43 9.92 17.86 1.78
C ASN A 43 8.90 17.19 0.86
N ARG A 44 9.17 15.99 0.31
CA ARG A 44 8.26 15.31 -0.63
C ARG A 44 6.81 15.11 -0.14
N ASN A 45 6.58 15.07 1.18
CA ASN A 45 5.24 14.95 1.76
C ASN A 45 4.45 16.27 1.78
N THR A 46 5.14 17.40 1.67
CA THR A 46 4.54 18.75 1.74
C THR A 46 4.76 19.59 0.49
N ALA A 47 5.67 19.18 -0.39
CA ALA A 47 6.01 19.89 -1.61
C ALA A 47 4.80 20.01 -2.55
N SER A 48 4.62 21.20 -3.10
CA SER A 48 3.64 21.52 -4.15
C SER A 48 4.38 21.81 -5.44
N THR A 49 4.19 20.96 -6.44
CA THR A 49 4.79 21.12 -7.76
C THR A 49 3.80 21.82 -8.69
N PHE A 50 4.16 23.00 -9.19
CA PHE A 50 3.36 23.75 -10.16
C PHE A 50 3.96 23.59 -11.56
N ALA A 51 3.18 23.09 -12.49
CA ALA A 51 3.56 22.92 -13.89
C ALA A 51 2.33 23.14 -14.77
N ASN A 52 2.56 23.54 -16.03
CA ASN A 52 1.47 23.62 -17.01
C ASN A 52 1.07 22.21 -17.47
N GLU A 53 -0.14 22.09 -18.04
CA GLU A 53 -0.64 20.78 -18.49
C GLU A 53 0.28 20.16 -19.54
N GLN A 54 0.85 20.94 -20.45
CA GLN A 54 1.75 20.43 -21.48
C GLN A 54 2.95 19.69 -20.88
N ALA A 55 3.65 20.29 -19.92
CA ALA A 55 4.79 19.68 -19.25
C ALA A 55 4.36 18.44 -18.45
N ILE A 56 3.23 18.52 -17.75
CA ILE A 56 2.64 17.37 -17.03
C ILE A 56 2.43 16.21 -17.99
N ARG A 57 1.76 16.43 -19.13
CA ARG A 57 1.41 15.38 -20.11
C ARG A 57 2.60 14.85 -20.89
N GLN A 58 3.50 15.73 -21.35
CA GLN A 58 4.57 15.38 -22.28
C GLN A 58 5.83 14.88 -21.57
N ILE A 59 6.07 15.29 -20.31
CA ILE A 59 7.25 14.93 -19.55
C ILE A 59 6.88 14.01 -18.39
N TYR A 60 6.18 14.52 -17.38
CA TYR A 60 6.04 13.80 -16.11
C TYR A 60 5.13 12.57 -16.18
N LEU A 61 4.05 12.64 -16.95
CA LEU A 61 3.08 11.55 -17.10
C LEU A 61 3.43 10.59 -18.23
N LYS A 62 4.27 11.01 -19.18
CA LYS A 62 4.56 10.24 -20.39
C LYS A 62 5.20 8.86 -20.11
N PRO A 63 6.14 8.68 -19.16
CA PRO A 63 6.64 7.35 -18.81
C PRO A 63 5.53 6.40 -18.34
N PHE A 64 4.59 6.91 -17.54
CA PHE A 64 3.47 6.15 -17.02
C PHE A 64 2.47 5.79 -18.11
N GLU A 65 2.16 6.74 -18.99
CA GLU A 65 1.30 6.48 -20.15
C GLU A 65 1.87 5.36 -21.02
N VAL A 66 3.17 5.42 -21.35
CA VAL A 66 3.84 4.39 -22.17
C VAL A 66 3.78 3.03 -21.46
N ALA A 67 4.16 2.96 -20.19
CA ALA A 67 4.15 1.70 -19.44
C ALA A 67 2.73 1.08 -19.33
N ILE A 68 1.70 1.91 -19.17
CA ILE A 68 0.31 1.45 -19.08
C ILE A 68 -0.21 1.01 -20.45
N ARG A 69 -0.12 1.86 -21.46
CA ARG A 69 -0.74 1.64 -22.77
C ARG A 69 0.01 0.62 -23.62
N ASP A 70 1.34 0.69 -23.63
CA ASP A 70 2.15 -0.08 -24.56
C ASP A 70 2.64 -1.40 -23.94
N TYR A 71 2.74 -1.47 -22.61
CA TYR A 71 3.29 -2.63 -21.89
C TYR A 71 2.32 -3.30 -20.92
N GLY A 72 1.14 -2.74 -20.69
CA GLY A 72 0.09 -3.36 -19.87
C GLY A 72 0.34 -3.28 -18.36
N ALA A 73 1.04 -2.24 -17.88
CA ALA A 73 1.19 -2.02 -16.45
C ALA A 73 -0.18 -1.91 -15.75
N ASN A 74 -0.37 -2.71 -14.70
CA ASN A 74 -1.65 -2.88 -14.00
C ASN A 74 -1.57 -2.61 -12.49
N ALA A 75 -0.44 -2.08 -12.02
CA ALA A 75 -0.26 -1.66 -10.63
C ALA A 75 0.50 -0.32 -10.59
N LEU A 76 -0.03 0.65 -9.85
CA LEU A 76 0.47 2.03 -9.80
C LEU A 76 0.57 2.50 -8.36
N MET A 77 1.69 3.14 -8.00
CA MET A 77 1.91 3.71 -6.67
C MET A 77 1.98 5.22 -6.75
N LEU A 78 1.15 5.87 -5.94
CA LEU A 78 1.01 7.32 -5.90
C LEU A 78 2.23 7.99 -5.27
N SER A 79 2.45 9.25 -5.56
CA SER A 79 3.46 10.08 -4.90
C SER A 79 2.93 10.68 -3.58
N MET A 80 3.85 11.21 -2.77
CA MET A 80 3.48 11.94 -1.54
C MET A 80 3.25 13.44 -1.77
N ASN A 81 3.75 13.99 -2.87
CA ASN A 81 3.71 15.41 -3.16
C ASN A 81 2.34 15.85 -3.70
N ARG A 82 2.15 17.17 -3.76
CA ARG A 82 0.99 17.81 -4.38
C ARG A 82 1.32 18.26 -5.81
N ILE A 83 0.31 18.19 -6.67
CA ILE A 83 0.30 18.81 -8.00
C ILE A 83 -0.55 20.07 -7.85
N GLY A 84 0.10 21.23 -7.89
CA GLY A 84 -0.46 22.47 -7.35
C GLY A 84 -0.84 22.29 -5.88
N MET A 85 -2.14 22.44 -5.58
CA MET A 85 -2.67 22.36 -4.22
C MET A 85 -3.28 20.99 -3.87
N THR A 86 -3.31 20.05 -4.83
CA THR A 86 -4.00 18.76 -4.64
C THR A 86 -2.99 17.64 -4.51
N TRP A 87 -3.08 16.85 -3.44
CA TRP A 87 -2.28 15.63 -3.29
C TRP A 87 -2.62 14.63 -4.40
N SER A 88 -1.60 13.95 -4.96
CA SER A 88 -1.78 13.03 -6.08
C SER A 88 -2.80 11.92 -5.81
N GLY A 89 -2.88 11.41 -4.58
CA GLY A 89 -3.85 10.38 -4.19
C GLY A 89 -5.30 10.86 -4.06
N HIS A 90 -5.54 12.18 -4.00
CA HIS A 90 -6.88 12.80 -4.02
C HIS A 90 -7.22 13.42 -5.37
N HIS A 91 -6.35 13.30 -6.36
CA HIS A 91 -6.49 14.04 -7.62
C HIS A 91 -7.43 13.30 -8.60
N VAL A 92 -8.75 13.45 -8.43
CA VAL A 92 -9.79 12.77 -9.23
C VAL A 92 -9.56 12.89 -10.74
N ASN A 93 -9.23 14.08 -11.25
CA ASN A 93 -8.98 14.26 -12.68
C ASN A 93 -7.78 13.44 -13.18
N LEU A 94 -6.76 13.25 -12.33
CA LEU A 94 -5.56 12.53 -12.70
C LEU A 94 -5.85 11.02 -12.71
N LEU A 95 -6.48 10.50 -11.66
CA LEU A 95 -6.75 9.05 -11.55
C LEU A 95 -7.92 8.59 -12.43
N GLN A 96 -9.04 9.31 -12.42
CA GLN A 96 -10.24 8.88 -13.14
C GLN A 96 -10.22 9.29 -14.61
N LYS A 97 -9.90 10.57 -14.91
CA LYS A 97 -9.97 11.05 -16.30
C LYS A 97 -8.75 10.64 -17.09
N VAL A 98 -7.54 10.91 -16.59
CA VAL A 98 -6.31 10.60 -17.31
C VAL A 98 -6.00 9.11 -17.27
N VAL A 99 -5.71 8.57 -16.09
CA VAL A 99 -5.20 7.19 -15.95
C VAL A 99 -6.25 6.15 -16.39
N ARG A 100 -7.47 6.22 -15.85
CA ARG A 100 -8.52 5.24 -16.18
C ARG A 100 -9.28 5.59 -17.46
N GLY A 101 -9.61 6.86 -17.68
CA GLY A 101 -10.40 7.31 -18.82
C GLY A 101 -9.62 7.35 -20.13
N GLU A 102 -8.56 8.15 -20.18
CA GLU A 102 -7.79 8.37 -21.41
C GLU A 102 -6.83 7.22 -21.72
N TRP A 103 -6.15 6.67 -20.71
CA TRP A 103 -5.15 5.61 -20.92
C TRP A 103 -5.72 4.20 -20.80
N GLY A 104 -6.94 4.04 -20.27
CA GLY A 104 -7.59 2.74 -20.12
C GLY A 104 -6.95 1.85 -19.04
N PHE A 105 -6.37 2.42 -17.99
CA PHE A 105 -5.74 1.65 -16.92
C PHE A 105 -6.74 0.74 -16.18
N VAL A 106 -6.54 -0.58 -16.32
CA VAL A 106 -7.26 -1.62 -15.59
C VAL A 106 -6.31 -2.28 -14.60
N GLY A 107 -6.39 -1.83 -13.35
CA GLY A 107 -5.41 -2.19 -12.35
C GLY A 107 -5.63 -1.53 -11.00
N VAL A 108 -4.70 -1.84 -10.08
CA VAL A 108 -4.70 -1.39 -8.68
C VAL A 108 -3.83 -0.15 -8.51
N VAL A 109 -4.33 0.81 -7.72
CA VAL A 109 -3.59 1.99 -7.29
C VAL A 109 -3.39 1.94 -5.78
N ASN A 110 -2.15 2.03 -5.31
CA ASN A 110 -1.86 2.17 -3.88
C ASN A 110 -1.19 3.52 -3.56
N THR A 111 -1.29 3.93 -2.30
CA THR A 111 -0.45 5.03 -1.80
C THR A 111 1.00 4.57 -1.70
N ASP A 112 1.93 5.52 -1.72
CA ASP A 112 3.29 5.26 -1.22
C ASP A 112 3.25 5.03 0.30
N ALA A 113 4.33 4.46 0.82
CA ALA A 113 4.49 4.15 2.23
C ALA A 113 4.85 5.41 3.02
N SER A 114 3.87 5.92 3.76
CA SER A 114 4.09 6.96 4.76
C SER A 114 3.92 6.37 6.14
N GLY A 115 4.86 6.64 7.06
CA GLY A 115 4.58 6.56 8.48
C GLY A 115 3.56 7.61 8.93
N ARG A 116 3.73 8.18 10.12
CA ARG A 116 2.87 9.24 10.69
C ARG A 116 2.84 10.58 9.92
N PHE A 117 3.52 10.70 8.78
CA PHE A 117 3.84 11.99 8.15
C PHE A 117 3.07 12.30 6.85
N ALA A 118 2.22 11.42 6.34
CA ALA A 118 1.30 11.80 5.28
C ALA A 118 0.00 12.32 5.91
N THR A 119 -0.04 13.62 6.12
CA THR A 119 -1.18 14.33 6.71
C THR A 119 -2.43 14.30 5.83
N ASP A 120 -2.26 13.97 4.55
CA ASP A 120 -3.31 14.06 3.54
C ASP A 120 -3.89 12.70 3.14
N ILE A 121 -3.33 11.58 3.63
CA ILE A 121 -3.96 10.27 3.38
C ILE A 121 -5.22 10.19 4.24
N ASN A 122 -6.36 10.25 3.56
CA ASN A 122 -7.67 10.08 4.14
C ASN A 122 -8.60 9.41 3.11
N ASP A 123 -9.79 9.07 3.56
CA ASP A 123 -10.84 8.38 2.84
C ASP A 123 -11.21 9.00 1.49
N SER A 124 -10.99 10.30 1.31
CA SER A 124 -11.26 10.94 0.03
C SER A 124 -10.37 10.44 -1.12
N ALA A 125 -9.26 9.79 -0.78
CA ALA A 125 -8.44 9.05 -1.73
C ALA A 125 -9.19 7.89 -2.39
N VAL A 126 -10.05 7.22 -1.63
CA VAL A 126 -10.89 6.12 -2.14
C VAL A 126 -11.88 6.67 -3.17
N TYR A 127 -12.49 7.83 -2.92
CA TYR A 127 -13.35 8.50 -3.90
C TYR A 127 -12.59 8.90 -5.17
N ALA A 128 -11.32 9.29 -5.06
CA ALA A 128 -10.47 9.59 -6.21
C ALA A 128 -10.03 8.35 -7.00
N GLY A 129 -10.14 7.14 -6.42
CA GLY A 129 -9.78 5.87 -7.05
C GLY A 129 -8.46 5.27 -6.58
N THR A 130 -7.99 5.67 -5.40
CA THR A 130 -6.98 4.94 -4.65
C THR A 130 -7.60 3.66 -4.09
N ASP A 131 -6.99 2.52 -4.37
CA ASP A 131 -7.57 1.21 -4.06
C ASP A 131 -6.98 0.60 -2.77
N CYS A 132 -5.77 1.00 -2.37
CA CYS A 132 -5.10 0.47 -1.18
C CYS A 132 -4.23 1.54 -0.48
N PHE A 133 -4.26 1.56 0.85
CA PHE A 133 -3.37 2.38 1.67
C PHE A 133 -2.17 1.55 2.10
N LEU A 134 -0.98 1.93 1.65
CA LEU A 134 0.28 1.30 2.04
C LEU A 134 0.79 1.88 3.37
N ASN A 135 -0.11 2.01 4.33
CA ASN A 135 0.17 2.41 5.70
C ASN A 135 -0.78 1.62 6.63
N ALA A 136 -0.54 1.65 7.94
CA ALA A 136 -1.42 0.95 8.88
C ALA A 136 -2.78 1.66 9.09
N GLN A 137 -3.13 2.67 8.27
CA GLN A 137 -4.43 3.31 8.36
C GLN A 137 -5.47 2.45 7.67
N THR A 138 -6.58 2.25 8.36
CA THR A 138 -7.79 1.67 7.80
C THR A 138 -8.83 2.78 7.74
N VAL A 139 -9.68 2.74 6.72
CA VAL A 139 -10.89 3.57 6.69
C VAL A 139 -11.70 3.17 7.93
N ASN A 140 -12.07 4.11 8.80
CA ASN A 140 -12.82 3.74 10.00
C ASN A 140 -14.22 3.27 9.62
N ASP A 141 -14.75 2.26 10.33
CA ASP A 141 -16.11 1.75 10.10
C ASP A 141 -17.16 2.88 10.21
N ASP A 142 -16.88 3.88 11.04
CA ASP A 142 -17.70 5.08 11.20
C ASP A 142 -17.73 6.00 9.97
N GLU A 143 -16.81 5.84 9.03
CA GLU A 143 -16.69 6.64 7.82
C GLU A 143 -17.34 5.92 6.61
N ILE A 144 -17.60 4.61 6.73
CA ILE A 144 -18.33 3.79 5.75
C ILE A 144 -19.85 3.96 5.90
N LYS A 145 -20.34 5.20 5.86
CA LYS A 145 -21.77 5.51 6.03
C LYS A 145 -22.49 5.84 4.73
N SER A 146 -21.76 6.19 3.66
CA SER A 146 -22.34 6.59 2.39
C SER A 146 -22.37 5.45 1.37
N ALA A 147 -23.48 5.33 0.60
CA ALA A 147 -23.57 4.38 -0.51
C ALA A 147 -22.46 4.60 -1.56
N THR A 148 -22.02 5.85 -1.73
CA THR A 148 -20.91 6.23 -2.59
C THR A 148 -19.59 5.62 -2.11
N MET A 149 -19.30 5.66 -0.80
CA MET A 149 -18.09 5.07 -0.24
C MET A 149 -18.11 3.55 -0.42
N VAL A 150 -19.23 2.90 -0.09
CA VAL A 150 -19.39 1.45 -0.27
C VAL A 150 -19.16 1.04 -1.72
N LYS A 151 -19.68 1.82 -2.68
CA LYS A 151 -19.42 1.57 -4.11
C LYS A 151 -17.93 1.73 -4.43
N ALA A 152 -17.28 2.80 -3.98
CA ALA A 152 -15.87 3.05 -4.23
C ALA A 152 -14.97 1.94 -3.63
N LEU A 153 -15.27 1.48 -2.41
CA LEU A 153 -14.58 0.36 -1.76
C LEU A 153 -14.78 -0.96 -2.51
N ARG A 154 -15.99 -1.22 -3.03
CA ARG A 154 -16.23 -2.41 -3.89
C ARG A 154 -15.41 -2.39 -5.16
N GLU A 155 -15.32 -1.23 -5.81
CA GLU A 155 -14.48 -1.04 -7.00
C GLU A 155 -13.00 -1.22 -6.67
N ALA A 156 -12.53 -0.66 -5.56
CA ALA A 156 -11.16 -0.82 -5.07
C ALA A 156 -10.82 -2.30 -4.81
N ALA A 157 -11.68 -3.00 -4.05
CA ALA A 157 -11.54 -4.42 -3.79
C ALA A 157 -11.54 -5.24 -5.08
N HIS A 158 -12.44 -4.94 -6.02
CA HIS A 158 -12.51 -5.63 -7.31
C HIS A 158 -11.19 -5.50 -8.08
N ARG A 159 -10.61 -4.30 -8.17
CA ARG A 159 -9.35 -4.09 -8.90
C ARG A 159 -8.16 -4.75 -8.24
N LEU A 160 -8.07 -4.68 -6.91
CA LEU A 160 -7.04 -5.39 -6.14
C LEU A 160 -7.13 -6.89 -6.39
N LEU A 161 -8.32 -7.47 -6.23
CA LEU A 161 -8.58 -8.90 -6.46
C LEU A 161 -8.34 -9.30 -7.91
N TYR A 162 -8.67 -8.44 -8.87
CA TYR A 162 -8.40 -8.69 -10.29
C TYR A 162 -6.89 -8.83 -10.55
N VAL A 163 -6.08 -7.88 -10.07
CA VAL A 163 -4.62 -7.92 -10.29
C VAL A 163 -4.00 -9.11 -9.56
N THR A 164 -4.34 -9.31 -8.28
CA THR A 164 -3.81 -10.44 -7.48
C THR A 164 -4.26 -11.78 -8.05
N GLY A 165 -5.52 -11.90 -8.46
CA GLY A 165 -6.11 -13.11 -9.04
C GLY A 165 -5.49 -13.54 -10.36
N ASN A 166 -4.98 -12.60 -11.15
CA ASN A 166 -4.26 -12.86 -12.40
C ASN A 166 -2.74 -13.01 -12.21
N SER A 167 -2.25 -13.02 -10.97
CA SER A 167 -0.83 -13.16 -10.64
C SER A 167 -0.54 -14.49 -9.95
N ASN A 168 0.75 -14.78 -9.74
CA ASN A 168 1.19 -15.92 -8.93
C ASN A 168 0.79 -15.82 -7.45
N GLY A 169 0.25 -14.69 -6.98
CA GLY A 169 -0.25 -14.53 -5.61
C GLY A 169 -1.32 -15.54 -5.23
N MET A 170 -2.05 -16.10 -6.22
CA MET A 170 -3.05 -17.14 -6.00
C MET A 170 -2.56 -18.56 -6.35
N ASN A 171 -1.29 -18.74 -6.74
CA ASN A 171 -0.78 -20.07 -7.09
C ASN A 171 -0.86 -21.03 -5.90
N GLY A 172 -1.45 -22.19 -6.13
CA GLY A 172 -1.68 -23.19 -5.09
C GLY A 172 -2.97 -22.99 -4.28
N ILE A 173 -3.71 -21.90 -4.49
CA ILE A 173 -5.02 -21.67 -3.88
C ILE A 173 -6.10 -22.24 -4.80
N LYS A 174 -6.82 -23.25 -4.31
CA LYS A 174 -8.00 -23.86 -4.95
C LYS A 174 -9.27 -23.36 -4.26
N PRO A 175 -10.46 -23.49 -4.89
CA PRO A 175 -11.72 -23.06 -4.28
C PRO A 175 -12.02 -23.71 -2.92
N ASN A 176 -11.46 -24.88 -2.65
CA ASN A 176 -11.58 -25.62 -1.40
C ASN A 176 -10.33 -25.53 -0.50
N THR A 177 -9.39 -24.63 -0.80
CA THR A 177 -8.23 -24.40 0.07
C THR A 177 -8.70 -23.82 1.40
N ILE A 178 -8.41 -24.53 2.49
CA ILE A 178 -8.66 -24.05 3.85
C ILE A 178 -7.32 -23.53 4.38
N ILE A 179 -7.25 -22.24 4.67
CA ILE A 179 -6.12 -21.65 5.39
C ILE A 179 -6.25 -22.09 6.85
N LYS A 180 -5.22 -22.76 7.38
CA LYS A 180 -5.12 -23.12 8.80
C LYS A 180 -3.95 -22.38 9.38
N ASP A 181 -4.19 -21.59 10.42
CA ASP A 181 -3.12 -20.96 11.18
C ASP A 181 -2.36 -22.02 11.96
N LEU A 182 -1.18 -22.38 11.44
CA LEU A 182 -0.28 -23.30 12.10
C LEU A 182 0.66 -22.51 13.00
N THR A 183 0.41 -22.56 14.31
CA THR A 183 1.38 -22.06 15.28
C THR A 183 2.54 -23.06 15.35
N PRO A 184 3.79 -22.65 15.03
CA PRO A 184 4.93 -23.56 15.09
C PRO A 184 5.13 -24.13 16.50
N PRO A 185 5.57 -25.39 16.65
CA PRO A 185 5.82 -26.01 17.96
C PRO A 185 6.68 -25.16 18.93
N TRP A 186 7.68 -24.44 18.40
CA TRP A 186 8.55 -23.57 19.20
C TRP A 186 7.81 -22.38 19.82
N VAL A 187 6.74 -21.87 19.19
CA VAL A 187 5.91 -20.80 19.77
C VAL A 187 5.17 -21.34 20.99
N TYR A 188 4.65 -22.57 20.94
CA TYR A 188 4.05 -23.21 22.12
C TYR A 188 5.07 -23.38 23.26
N TRP A 189 6.30 -23.80 22.94
CA TRP A 189 7.37 -23.91 23.94
C TRP A 189 7.71 -22.56 24.59
N LEU A 190 7.75 -21.47 23.80
CA LEU A 190 7.95 -20.12 24.33
C LEU A 190 6.78 -19.68 25.22
N ILE A 191 5.54 -19.94 24.82
CA ILE A 191 4.35 -19.64 25.64
C ILE A 191 4.42 -20.40 26.97
N ILE A 192 4.72 -21.70 26.93
CA ILE A 192 4.86 -22.53 28.14
C ILE A 192 5.98 -22.00 29.04
N ALA A 193 7.15 -21.68 28.47
CA ALA A 193 8.27 -21.12 29.22
C ALA A 193 7.89 -19.79 29.90
N ASN A 194 7.22 -18.89 29.18
CA ASN A 194 6.74 -17.62 29.74
C ASN A 194 5.74 -17.83 30.87
N VAL A 195 4.77 -18.72 30.69
CA VAL A 195 3.77 -19.06 31.73
C VAL A 195 4.46 -19.68 32.95
N ALA A 196 5.45 -20.55 32.77
CA ALA A 196 6.20 -21.17 33.86
C ALA A 196 7.03 -20.15 34.64
N VAL A 197 7.69 -19.21 33.96
CA VAL A 197 8.48 -18.14 34.60
C VAL A 197 7.58 -17.20 35.39
N ILE A 198 6.49 -16.70 34.77
CA ILE A 198 5.55 -15.79 35.43
C ILE A 198 4.84 -16.50 36.59
N GLY A 199 4.33 -17.70 36.36
CA GLY A 199 3.68 -18.51 37.39
C GLY A 199 4.62 -18.83 38.55
N GLY A 200 5.87 -19.22 38.26
CA GLY A 200 6.90 -19.45 39.27
C GLY A 200 7.22 -18.20 40.09
N ALA A 201 7.35 -17.04 39.44
CA ALA A 201 7.56 -15.77 40.12
C ALA A 201 6.40 -15.39 41.05
N ILE A 202 5.15 -15.59 40.61
CA ILE A 202 3.94 -15.35 41.42
C ILE A 202 3.91 -16.29 42.63
N VAL A 203 4.15 -17.59 42.43
CA VAL A 203 4.18 -18.57 43.53
C VAL A 203 5.28 -18.22 44.54
N ALA A 204 6.47 -17.86 44.09
CA ALA A 204 7.57 -17.45 44.95
C ALA A 204 7.24 -16.17 45.73
N ALA A 205 6.58 -15.19 45.10
CA ALA A 205 6.15 -13.96 45.75
C ALA A 205 5.09 -14.23 46.83
N VAL A 206 4.08 -15.05 46.53
CA VAL A 206 3.03 -15.46 47.49
C VAL A 206 3.64 -16.23 48.65
N PHE A 207 4.53 -17.18 48.38
CA PHE A 207 5.22 -17.95 49.41
C PHE A 207 6.03 -17.05 50.35
N ASN A 208 6.83 -16.13 49.80
CA ASN A 208 7.60 -15.17 50.58
C ASN A 208 6.70 -14.24 51.41
N ALA A 209 5.57 -13.78 50.86
CA ALA A 209 4.60 -12.97 51.61
C ALA A 209 4.00 -13.75 52.79
N LEU A 210 3.61 -15.01 52.58
CA LEU A 210 3.06 -15.87 53.64
C LEU A 210 4.09 -16.17 54.75
N VAL A 211 5.33 -16.45 54.39
CA VAL A 211 6.43 -16.66 55.36
C VAL A 211 6.69 -15.38 56.17
N THR A 212 6.71 -14.22 55.52
CA THR A 212 6.92 -12.92 56.18
C THR A 212 5.77 -12.59 57.14
N LEU A 213 4.51 -12.85 56.74
CA LEU A 213 3.34 -12.64 57.59
C LEU A 213 3.34 -13.59 58.80
N ARG A 214 3.79 -14.84 58.65
CA ARG A 214 3.96 -15.77 59.79
C ARG A 214 5.02 -15.29 60.78
N LYS A 215 6.16 -14.80 60.30
CA LYS A 215 7.24 -14.28 61.16
C LYS A 215 6.86 -13.01 61.93
N ARG A 216 5.88 -12.23 61.46
CA ARG A 216 5.38 -11.02 62.15
C ARG A 216 4.31 -11.31 63.21
N LYS A 217 3.76 -12.54 63.26
CA LYS A 217 2.74 -12.97 64.24
C LYS A 217 3.33 -13.71 65.46
N VAL A 218 4.65 -13.92 65.47
CA VAL A 218 5.43 -14.43 66.61
C VAL A 218 6.18 -13.24 67.20
#